data_AF-A0A3D3X5K1-F1
#
_entry.id   AF-A0A3D3X5K1-F1
#
_cell.length_a   1.000
_cell.length_b   1.000
_cell.length_c   1.000
_cell.angle_alpha   90.00
_cell.angle_beta   90.00
_cell.angle_gamma   90.00
#
_symmetry.space_group_name_H-M   'P 1'
#
loop_
_entity.id
_entity.type
_entity.pdbx_description
1 polymer ?
#
loop_
_entity_poly.entity_id
_entity_poly.type
_entity_poly.pdbx_seq_one_letter_code
_entity_poly.pdbx_strand_id
1 'polypeptide(L)' 'MSDEEGILMPGSFIGLLGGGQLARMLILAGHPLGFRFVVLDPDSEAPASQVGARHL' A
#
# COMPACT_ATOMS: atom_id res chain seq x y z
N MET A 1 -20.61 17.58 -4.48
CA MET A 1 -19.27 17.24 -3.97
C MET A 1 -18.39 17.27 -5.19
N SER A 2 -17.53 18.27 -5.35
CA SER A 2 -16.66 18.36 -6.52
C SER A 2 -15.68 17.19 -6.50
N ASP A 3 -15.73 16.36 -7.53
CA ASP A 3 -14.69 15.40 -7.87
C ASP A 3 -13.42 16.20 -8.21
N GLU A 4 -12.64 16.53 -7.19
CA GLU A 4 -11.26 16.95 -7.37
C GLU A 4 -10.47 15.66 -7.55
N GLU A 5 -10.14 15.34 -8.81
CA GLU A 5 -9.35 14.19 -9.20
C GLU A 5 -7.97 14.30 -8.51
N GLY A 6 -7.90 13.68 -7.34
CA GLY A 6 -6.97 14.07 -6.28
C GLY A 6 -5.58 13.49 -6.52
N ILE A 7 -4.62 14.36 -6.79
CA ILE A 7 -3.21 14.00 -6.73
C ILE A 7 -2.88 13.57 -5.30
N LEU A 8 -2.45 12.32 -5.13
CA LEU A 8 -1.96 11.83 -3.85
C LEU A 8 -0.53 12.34 -3.61
N MET A 9 -0.38 13.17 -2.58
CA MET A 9 0.92 13.69 -2.17
C MET A 9 1.76 12.62 -1.46
N PRO A 10 3.10 12.66 -1.54
CA PRO A 10 3.97 11.85 -0.70
C PRO A 10 3.56 11.90 0.77
N GLY A 11 3.62 10.77 1.45
CA GLY A 11 3.07 10.56 2.79
C GLY A 11 1.60 10.12 2.80
N SER A 12 0.89 10.15 1.67
CA SER A 12 -0.46 9.56 1.60
C SER A 12 -0.42 8.06 1.85
N PHE A 13 -1.49 7.53 2.45
CA PHE A 13 -1.68 6.09 2.60
C PHE A 13 -2.41 5.51 1.38
N ILE A 14 -1.90 4.40 0.86
CA ILE A 14 -2.53 3.59 -0.20
C ILE A 14 -2.98 2.27 0.44
N GLY A 15 -4.27 1.96 0.32
CA GLY A 15 -4.85 0.70 0.80
C GLY A 15 -4.79 -0.39 -0.27
N LEU A 16 -4.35 -1.58 0.11
CA LEU A 16 -4.24 -2.76 -0.75
C LEU A 16 -5.13 -3.87 -0.22
N LEU A 17 -6.01 -4.41 -1.07
CA LEU A 17 -6.78 -5.61 -0.76
C LEU A 17 -6.04 -6.82 -1.37
N GLY A 18 -5.46 -7.66 -0.52
CA GLY A 18 -4.55 -8.73 -0.89
C GLY A 18 -3.08 -8.34 -0.75
N GLY A 19 -2.31 -9.18 -0.08
CA GLY A 19 -0.91 -9.00 0.30
C GLY A 19 0.09 -9.88 -0.44
N GLY A 20 -0.30 -10.45 -1.58
CA GLY A 20 0.57 -11.29 -2.40
C GLY A 20 1.76 -10.55 -3.03
N GLN A 21 2.48 -11.23 -3.92
CA GLN A 21 3.69 -10.73 -4.57
C GLN A 21 3.49 -9.42 -5.35
N LEU A 22 2.31 -9.19 -5.93
CA LEU A 22 2.00 -7.96 -6.65
C LEU A 22 1.90 -6.75 -5.71
N ALA A 23 1.24 -6.92 -4.56
CA ALA A 23 1.17 -5.89 -3.53
C ALA A 23 2.57 -5.56 -3.01
N ARG A 24 3.40 -6.59 -2.75
CA ARG A 24 4.81 -6.42 -2.37
C ARG A 24 5.58 -5.58 -3.40
N MET A 25 5.44 -5.88 -4.69
CA MET A 25 6.11 -5.12 -5.77
C MET A 25 5.65 -3.65 -5.80
N LEU A 26 4.35 -3.40 -5.63
CA LEU A 26 3.79 -2.05 -5.60
C LEU A 26 4.30 -1.24 -4.40
N ILE A 27 4.35 -1.84 -3.22
CA ILE A 27 4.87 -1.21 -2.00
C ILE A 27 6.32 -0.79 -2.19
N LEU A 28 7.16 -1.70 -2.69
CA LEU A 28 8.57 -1.42 -2.97
C LEU A 28 8.76 -0.28 -3.98
N ALA A 29 7.90 -0.19 -5.00
CA ALA A 29 7.92 0.91 -5.97
C ALA A 29 7.41 2.24 -5.39
N GLY A 30 6.46 2.20 -4.45
CA GLY A 30 5.89 3.41 -3.84
C GLY A 30 6.70 3.99 -2.69
N HIS A 31 7.55 3.19 -2.02
CA HIS A 31 8.42 3.67 -0.94
C HIS A 31 9.35 4.82 -1.37
N PRO A 32 10.08 4.73 -2.51
CA PRO A 32 10.89 5.85 -3.01
C PRO A 32 10.07 7.11 -3.35
N LEU A 33 8.78 6.95 -3.65
CA LEU A 33 7.85 8.06 -3.92
C LEU A 33 7.28 8.66 -2.62
N GLY A 34 7.64 8.10 -1.45
CA GLY A 34 7.21 8.57 -0.14
C GLY A 34 5.82 8.10 0.27
N PHE A 35 5.19 7.16 -0.43
CA PHE A 35 3.89 6.63 -0.04
C PHE A 35 3.98 5.64 1.12
N ARG A 36 2.90 5.57 1.89
CA ARG A 36 2.71 4.60 2.97
C ARG A 36 1.63 3.61 2.56
N PHE A 37 1.71 2.39 3.10
CA PHE A 37 0.83 1.30 2.67
C PHE A 37 0.11 0.65 3.84
N VAL A 38 -1.13 0.26 3.58
CA VAL A 38 -1.95 -0.59 4.44
C VAL A 38 -2.42 -1.76 3.61
N VAL A 39 -2.29 -2.98 4.10
CA VAL A 39 -2.73 -4.20 3.42
C VAL A 39 -3.77 -4.92 4.26
N LEU A 40 -4.81 -5.42 3.61
CA LEU A 40 -5.78 -6.34 4.20
C LEU A 40 -5.62 -7.69 3.50
N ASP A 41 -5.15 -8.70 4.23
CA ASP A 41 -4.98 -10.07 3.77
C ASP A 41 -5.35 -11.06 4.89
N PRO A 42 -5.91 -12.24 4.61
CA PRO A 42 -6.12 -13.24 5.66
C PRO A 42 -4.82 -13.81 6.25
N ASP A 43 -3.71 -13.78 5.50
CA ASP A 43 -2.41 -14.27 5.96
C ASP A 43 -1.56 -13.13 6.54
N SER A 44 -1.30 -13.17 7.85
CA SER A 44 -0.47 -12.16 8.52
C SER A 44 0.97 -12.12 7.99
N GLU A 45 1.45 -13.24 7.43
CA GLU A 45 2.79 -13.38 6.86
C GLU A 45 2.82 -13.16 5.34
N ALA A 46 1.74 -12.61 4.76
CA ALA A 46 1.67 -12.31 3.35
C ALA A 46 2.87 -11.48 2.86
N PRO A 47 3.34 -11.68 1.61
CA PRO A 47 4.53 -11.01 1.08
C PRO A 47 4.57 -9.48 1.25
N ALA A 48 3.42 -8.80 1.24
CA ALA A 48 3.29 -7.37 1.44
C ALA A 48 3.58 -6.93 2.88
N SER A 49 3.23 -7.73 3.89
CA SER A 49 3.51 -7.46 5.31
C SER A 49 5.01 -7.39 5.58
N GLN A 50 5.80 -8.17 4.85
CA GLN A 50 7.25 -8.27 5.00
C GLN A 50 8.01 -7.05 4.46
N VAL A 51 7.34 -6.16 3.71
CA VAL A 51 7.97 -4.99 3.07
C VAL A 51 7.43 -3.66 3.59
N GLY A 52 6.92 -3.63 4.83
CA GLY A 52 6.62 -2.38 5.53
C GLY A 52 5.21 -1.83 5.36
N ALA A 53 4.29 -2.61 4.76
CA ALA A 53 2.86 -2.28 4.84
C ALA A 53 2.30 -2.61 6.23
N ARG A 54 1.43 -1.75 6.74
CA ARG A 54 0.64 -2.06 7.93
C ARG A 54 -0.40 -3.12 7.56
N HIS A 55 -0.35 -4.29 8.18
CA HIS A 55 -1.36 -5.33 8.00
C HIS A 55 -2.62 -5.03 8.84
N LEU A 56 -3.80 -5.28 8.26
CA LEU A 56 -5.11 -5.21 8.89
C LEU A 56 -5.80 -6.57 8.89
#